data_AF-A0A6J5GZL7-F1
#
_entry.id   AF-A0A6J5GZL7-F1
#
_cell.length_a   1.000
_cell.length_b   1.000
_cell.length_c   1.000
_cell.angle_alpha   90.00
_cell.angle_beta   90.00
_cell.angle_gamma   90.00
#
_symmetry.space_group_name_H-M   'P 1'
#
loop_
_entity.id
_entity.type
_entity.pdbx_description
1 polymer ?
#
loop_
_entity_poly.entity_id
_entity_poly.type
_entity_poly.pdbx_seq_one_letter_code
_entity_poly.pdbx_strand_id
1 'polypeptide(L)'
;MRVISGGSIENRARFALEVAAAITEEIGADVESGLADLESYGQMVLANPDFVERLKTHSPMNEVMRNGFFGGAAVGYSDYPTLRVAQGV
;
A
#
# COMPACT_ATOMS: atom_id res chain seq x y z
N MET A 1 0.16 -38.00 -25.08
CA MET A 1 1.01 -37.14 -24.23
C MET A 1 0.44 -35.72 -24.27
N ARG A 2 -0.29 -35.28 -23.24
CA ARG A 2 -0.85 -33.91 -23.18
C ARG A 2 0.10 -33.06 -22.35
N VAL A 3 0.87 -32.19 -23.00
CA VAL A 3 1.73 -31.22 -22.31
C VAL A 3 0.80 -30.15 -21.74
N ILE A 4 0.58 -30.21 -20.43
CA ILE A 4 -0.03 -29.11 -19.65
C ILE A 4 1.09 -28.11 -19.39
N SER A 5 1.26 -27.14 -20.29
CA SER A 5 2.15 -26.01 -20.06
C SER A 5 1.61 -25.20 -18.87
N GLY A 6 2.47 -24.99 -17.87
CA GLY A 6 2.15 -24.27 -16.65
C GLY A 6 1.83 -22.80 -16.90
N GLY A 7 0.55 -22.54 -17.14
CA GLY A 7 -0.11 -21.24 -16.97
C GLY A 7 0.03 -20.30 -18.16
N SER A 8 -1.09 -20.06 -18.84
CA SER A 8 -1.22 -18.99 -19.82
C SER A 8 -0.79 -17.63 -19.24
N ILE A 9 -0.50 -16.65 -20.09
CA ILE A 9 -0.19 -15.26 -19.66
C ILE A 9 -1.29 -14.73 -18.73
N GLU A 10 -2.56 -15.08 -18.99
CA GLU A 10 -3.68 -14.70 -18.12
C GLU A 10 -3.55 -15.26 -16.69
N ASN A 11 -3.04 -16.48 -16.52
CA ASN A 11 -2.88 -17.07 -15.18
C ASN A 11 -1.75 -16.41 -14.40
N ARG A 12 -0.69 -15.94 -15.08
CA ARG A 12 0.40 -15.20 -14.44
C ARG A 12 -0.02 -13.79 -14.02
N ALA A 13 -0.78 -13.11 -14.88
CA ALA A 13 -1.33 -11.79 -14.57
C ALA A 13 -2.31 -11.86 -13.40
N ARG A 14 -3.18 -12.88 -13.36
CA ARG A 14 -4.12 -13.11 -12.25
C ARG A 14 -3.40 -13.30 -10.92
N PHE A 15 -2.39 -14.17 -10.87
CA PHE A 15 -1.63 -14.43 -9.65
C PHE A 15 -0.98 -13.15 -9.09
N ALA A 16 -0.39 -12.32 -9.95
CA ALA A 16 0.20 -11.05 -9.51
C ALA A 16 -0.84 -10.09 -8.91
N LEU A 17 -2.06 -10.05 -9.47
CA LEU A 17 -3.15 -9.25 -8.94
C LEU A 17 -3.70 -9.80 -7.62
N GLU A 18 -3.84 -11.12 -7.49
CA GLU A 18 -4.27 -11.79 -6.26
C GLU A 18 -3.27 -11.53 -5.12
N VAL A 19 -1.96 -11.63 -5.40
CA VAL A 19 -0.92 -11.34 -4.41
C VAL A 19 -0.95 -9.85 -4.02
N ALA A 20 -1.11 -8.94 -4.99
CA ALA A 20 -1.20 -7.51 -4.69
C ALA A 20 -2.44 -7.18 -3.84
N ALA A 21 -3.59 -7.80 -4.14
CA ALA A 21 -4.82 -7.65 -3.36
C ALA A 21 -4.64 -8.19 -1.94
N ALA A 22 -4.08 -9.39 -1.78
CA ALA A 22 -3.81 -9.98 -0.48
C ALA A 22 -2.91 -9.07 0.38
N ILE A 23 -1.86 -8.48 -0.19
CA ILE A 23 -0.99 -7.56 0.54
C ILE A 23 -1.74 -6.31 1.03
N THR A 24 -2.71 -5.80 0.27
CA THR A 24 -3.54 -4.67 0.72
C THR A 24 -4.61 -5.06 1.74
N GLU A 25 -5.08 -6.31 1.71
CA GLU A 25 -6.06 -6.84 2.66
C GLU A 25 -5.48 -7.06 4.07
N GLU A 26 -4.17 -7.18 4.22
CA GLU A 26 -3.52 -7.32 5.53
C GLU A 26 -3.68 -6.09 6.45
N ILE A 27 -4.04 -4.91 5.91
CA ILE A 27 -4.26 -3.71 6.72
C ILE A 27 -5.56 -3.87 7.52
N GLY A 28 -5.45 -4.10 8.83
CA GLY A 28 -6.59 -4.22 9.75
C GLY A 28 -6.98 -5.67 10.05
N ALA A 29 -6.23 -6.64 9.51
CA ALA A 29 -6.53 -8.06 9.65
C ALA A 29 -6.39 -8.57 11.11
N ASP A 30 -5.46 -8.02 11.89
CA ASP A 30 -5.31 -8.39 13.31
C ASP A 30 -6.48 -7.84 14.14
N VAL A 31 -6.99 -6.65 13.79
CA VAL A 31 -8.20 -6.10 14.41
C VAL A 31 -9.44 -6.88 14.02
N GLU A 32 -9.62 -7.21 12.73
CA GLU A 32 -10.77 -7.97 12.25
C GLU A 32 -10.81 -9.38 12.84
N SER A 33 -9.65 -10.03 12.96
CA SER A 33 -9.53 -11.37 13.56
C SER A 33 -9.63 -11.38 15.08
N GLY A 34 -9.64 -10.21 15.73
CA GLY A 34 -9.67 -10.06 17.19
C GLY A 34 -8.34 -10.36 17.87
N LEU A 35 -7.24 -10.39 17.12
CA LEU A 35 -5.88 -10.53 17.65
C LEU A 35 -5.37 -9.22 18.28
N ALA A 36 -5.90 -8.08 17.85
CA ALA A 36 -5.56 -6.76 18.37
C ALA A 36 -6.78 -5.85 18.49
N ASP A 37 -6.76 -4.90 19.44
CA ASP A 37 -7.76 -3.82 19.49
C ASP A 37 -7.37 -2.65 18.56
N LEU A 38 -6.08 -2.54 18.21
CA LEU A 38 -5.50 -1.46 17.42
C LEU A 38 -4.28 -1.96 16.64
N GLU A 39 -4.15 -1.50 15.40
CA GLU A 39 -2.96 -1.67 14.56
C GLU A 39 -2.27 -0.32 14.30
N SER A 40 -0.94 -0.30 14.36
CA SER A 40 -0.15 0.91 14.14
C SER A 40 0.69 0.82 12.87
N TYR A 41 0.59 1.82 11.99
CA TYR A 41 1.37 1.88 10.76
C TYR A 41 2.29 3.10 10.75
N GLY A 42 3.61 2.88 10.78
CA GLY A 42 4.59 3.97 10.83
C GLY A 42 4.87 4.58 9.45
N GLN A 43 5.64 3.86 8.62
CA GLN A 43 6.14 4.37 7.34
C GLN A 43 5.01 4.73 6.36
N MET A 44 3.89 4.00 6.40
CA MET A 44 2.74 4.25 5.55
C MET A 44 2.05 5.57 5.91
N VAL A 45 1.80 5.82 7.20
CA VAL A 45 1.19 7.07 7.67
C VAL A 45 2.14 8.25 7.46
N LEU A 46 3.45 8.06 7.64
CA LEU A 46 4.45 9.09 7.34
C LEU A 46 4.40 9.53 5.87
N ALA A 47 4.38 8.57 4.93
CA ALA A 47 4.40 8.88 3.51
C ALA A 47 3.04 9.34 2.95
N ASN A 48 1.95 9.08 3.67
CA ASN A 48 0.58 9.34 3.21
C ASN A 48 -0.16 10.20 4.24
N PRO A 49 -0.12 11.55 4.12
CA PRO A 49 -0.81 12.43 5.06
C PRO A 49 -2.34 12.20 5.11
N ASP A 50 -2.88 11.58 4.06
CA ASP A 50 -4.28 11.19 3.85
C ASP A 50 -4.47 9.66 3.84
N PHE A 51 -3.61 8.91 4.54
CA PHE A 51 -3.60 7.44 4.59
C PHE A 51 -4.98 6.79 4.73
N VAL A 52 -5.82 7.30 5.64
CA VAL A 52 -7.15 6.75 5.91
C VAL A 52 -8.10 6.90 4.71
N GLU A 53 -8.02 8.01 3.98
CA GLU A 53 -8.81 8.24 2.76
C GLU A 53 -8.41 7.25 1.67
N ARG A 54 -7.10 7.06 1.49
CA ARG A 54 -6.56 6.12 0.51
C ARG A 54 -6.95 4.69 0.83
N LEU A 55 -6.91 4.29 2.10
CA LEU A 55 -7.34 2.97 2.54
C LEU A 55 -8.82 2.71 2.23
N LYS A 56 -9.71 3.65 2.57
CA LYS A 56 -11.16 3.53 2.35
C LYS A 56 -11.56 3.47 0.87
N THR A 57 -10.77 4.09 0.01
CA THR A 57 -11.05 4.20 -1.43
C THR A 57 -10.20 3.27 -2.28
N HIS A 58 -9.36 2.43 -1.67
CA HIS A 58 -8.34 1.62 -2.34
C HIS A 58 -7.48 2.44 -3.31
N SER A 59 -7.17 3.68 -2.95
CA SER A 59 -6.33 4.56 -3.76
C SER A 59 -4.86 4.19 -3.65
N PRO A 60 -4.04 4.48 -4.70
CA PRO A 60 -2.61 4.26 -4.65
C PRO A 60 -1.96 4.98 -3.47
N MET A 61 -0.97 4.37 -2.82
CA MET A 61 -0.16 4.97 -1.76
C MET A 61 1.08 5.65 -2.35
N ASN A 62 1.59 6.68 -1.68
CA ASN A 62 2.87 7.30 -2.01
C ASN A 62 4.03 6.35 -1.71
N GLU A 63 5.09 6.45 -2.50
CA GLU A 63 6.35 5.76 -2.21
C GLU A 63 7.07 6.39 -1.02
N VAL A 64 7.63 5.53 -0.17
CA VAL A 64 8.35 5.94 1.03
C VAL A 64 9.76 6.43 0.66
N MET A 65 10.13 7.62 1.14
CA MET A 65 11.44 8.25 0.93
C MET A 65 12.32 8.04 2.17
N ARG A 66 12.98 6.88 2.24
CA ARG A 66 13.74 6.47 3.43
C ARG A 66 14.90 7.41 3.80
N ASN A 67 15.42 8.17 2.83
CA ASN A 67 16.46 9.16 3.06
C ASN A 67 16.00 10.36 3.91
N GLY A 68 14.69 10.63 3.98
CA GLY A 68 14.10 11.70 4.79
C GLY A 68 13.67 11.28 6.20
N PHE A 69 13.94 10.03 6.61
CA PHE A 69 13.43 9.51 7.88
C PHE A 69 14.08 10.13 9.11
N PHE A 70 15.36 10.48 9.01
CA PHE A 70 16.15 10.92 10.14
C PHE A 70 16.97 12.15 9.75
N GLY A 71 16.77 13.24 10.49
CA GLY A 71 17.38 14.53 10.15
C GLY A 71 16.76 15.16 8.90
N GLY A 72 17.37 16.25 8.43
CA GLY A 72 16.82 17.04 7.32
C GLY A 72 15.80 18.09 7.77
N ALA A 73 15.06 18.64 6.80
CA ALA A 73 14.05 19.67 7.03
C ALA A 73 12.68 19.19 6.53
N ALA A 74 12.28 19.55 5.32
CA ALA A 74 10.94 19.23 4.79
C ALA A 74 10.90 17.92 3.99
N VAL A 75 11.98 17.59 3.28
CA VAL A 75 12.01 16.51 2.28
C VAL A 75 11.87 15.14 2.92
N GLY A 76 10.83 14.39 2.54
CA GLY A 76 10.50 13.08 3.09
C GLY A 76 9.89 13.13 4.50
N TYR A 77 9.41 14.30 4.93
CA TYR A 77 8.74 14.49 6.21
C TYR A 77 7.39 15.20 6.06
N SER A 78 7.39 16.44 5.58
CA SER A 78 6.17 17.27 5.48
C SER A 78 5.71 17.53 4.04
N ASP A 79 6.48 17.09 3.05
CA ASP A 79 6.27 17.40 1.63
C ASP A 79 5.65 16.26 0.81
N TYR A 80 5.18 15.19 1.48
CA TYR A 80 4.41 14.16 0.82
C TYR A 80 3.09 14.72 0.26
N PRO A 81 2.78 14.49 -1.03
CA PRO A 81 1.54 14.98 -1.61
C PRO A 81 0.34 14.20 -1.05
N THR A 82 -0.76 14.90 -0.80
CA THR A 82 -2.07 14.25 -0.64
C THR A 82 -2.52 13.66 -1.99
N LEU A 83 -3.50 12.76 -1.97
CA LEU A 83 -4.06 12.14 -3.16
C LEU A 83 -4.55 13.19 -4.15
N ARG A 84 -5.22 14.23 -3.64
CA ARG A 84 -5.67 15.39 -4.41
C ARG A 84 -4.52 16.04 -5.18
N VAL A 85 -3.43 16.37 -4.48
CA VAL A 85 -2.25 17.00 -5.09
C VAL A 85 -1.57 16.06 -6.08
N ALA A 86 -1.43 14.77 -5.74
CA ALA A 86 -0.81 13.77 -6.60
C ALA A 86 -1.61 13.51 -7.90
N GLN A 87 -2.94 13.64 -7.85
CA GLN A 87 -3.83 13.49 -8.99
C GLN A 87 -4.05 14.79 -9.77
N GLY A 88 -3.53 15.93 -9.27
CA GLY A 88 -3.66 17.23 -9.92
C GLY A 88 -5.08 17.79 -9.93
N VAL A 89 -5.91 17.42 -8.95
CA VAL A 89 -7.31 17.84 -8.81
C VAL A 89 -7.55 18.78 -7.62
#